data_AF-A0A357JDL4-F1
#
_entry.id   AF-A0A357JDL4-F1
#
_cell.length_a   1.000
_cell.length_b   1.000
_cell.length_c   1.000
_cell.angle_alpha   90.00
_cell.angle_beta   90.00
_cell.angle_gamma   90.00
#
_symmetry.space_group_name_H-M   'P 1'
#
loop_
_entity.id
_entity.type
_entity.pdbx_description
1 polymer ?
#
loop_
_entity_poly.entity_id
_entity_poly.type
_entity_poly.pdbx_seq_one_letter_code
_entity_poly.pdbx_strand_id
1 'polypeptide(L)'
;MSDYKTIERELLGIGQAEMQNIVFQILDKQYTPTNIVNLGSASGVQTTRYGTPDVFLQLSNGNYIYAEVTIQKNQLLDKIKKDIEKCKENAKTLLDKNANVEKVIFACVGKIE
;
A
#
# COMPACT_ATOMS: atom_id res chain seq x y z
N MET A 1 2.31 11.53 -28.64
CA MET A 1 2.75 10.65 -27.53
C MET A 1 1.47 10.12 -26.91
N SER A 2 1.27 8.81 -26.78
CA SER A 2 0.03 8.26 -26.20
C SER A 2 -0.12 8.73 -24.75
N ASP A 3 -1.35 9.06 -24.32
CA ASP A 3 -1.64 9.58 -22.97
C ASP A 3 -1.02 8.72 -21.85
N TYR A 4 -0.97 7.40 -22.05
CA TYR A 4 -0.33 6.46 -21.13
C TYR A 4 1.17 6.73 -20.91
N LYS A 5 1.93 7.04 -21.97
CA LYS A 5 3.37 7.34 -21.86
C LYS A 5 3.62 8.66 -21.14
N THR A 6 2.69 9.60 -21.26
CA THR A 6 2.73 10.85 -20.51
C THR A 6 2.51 10.56 -19.03
N ILE A 7 1.48 9.80 -18.67
CA ILE A 7 1.20 9.41 -17.28
C ILE A 7 2.40 8.68 -16.65
N GLU A 8 2.97 7.69 -17.35
CA GLU A 8 4.14 6.96 -16.86
C GLU A 8 5.33 7.89 -16.58
N ARG A 9 5.57 8.88 -17.45
CA ARG A 9 6.63 9.86 -17.25
C ARG A 9 6.37 10.77 -16.05
N GLU A 10 5.15 11.25 -15.87
CA GLU A 10 4.81 12.10 -14.72
C GLU A 10 4.92 11.31 -13.39
N LEU A 11 4.51 10.04 -13.38
CA LEU A 11 4.67 9.13 -12.22
C LEU A 11 6.14 8.86 -11.85
N LEU A 12 7.09 9.04 -12.77
CA LEU A 12 8.52 8.93 -12.45
C LEU A 12 9.05 10.15 -11.67
N GLY A 13 8.34 11.27 -11.68
CA GLY A 13 8.73 12.55 -11.07
C GLY A 13 8.07 12.85 -9.72
N ILE A 14 7.03 12.11 -9.34
CA ILE A 14 6.31 12.32 -8.07
C ILE A 14 7.08 11.77 -6.86
N GLY A 15 6.86 12.37 -5.70
CA GLY A 15 7.41 11.89 -4.44
C GLY A 15 6.69 10.67 -3.88
N GLN A 16 7.30 10.04 -2.86
CA GLN A 16 6.74 8.88 -2.15
C GLN A 16 5.33 9.15 -1.60
N ALA A 17 5.12 10.30 -0.97
CA ALA A 17 3.82 10.66 -0.38
C ALA A 17 2.73 10.88 -1.44
N GLU A 18 3.08 11.49 -2.58
CA GLU A 18 2.15 11.67 -3.71
C GLU A 18 1.77 10.32 -4.31
N MET A 19 2.74 9.42 -4.49
CA MET A 19 2.49 8.06 -4.96
C MET A 19 1.58 7.29 -3.99
N GLN A 20 1.81 7.40 -2.69
CA GLN A 20 0.96 6.80 -1.67
C GLN A 20 -0.49 7.29 -1.76
N ASN A 21 -0.69 8.60 -1.95
CA ASN A 21 -2.01 9.19 -2.11
C ASN A 21 -2.72 8.73 -3.39
N ILE A 22 -1.99 8.61 -4.50
CA ILE A 22 -2.54 8.07 -5.77
C ILE A 22 -2.98 6.61 -5.58
N VAL A 23 -2.11 5.78 -5.00
CA VAL A 23 -2.43 4.37 -4.71
C VAL A 23 -3.64 4.27 -3.79
N PHE A 24 -3.69 5.06 -2.73
CA PHE A 24 -4.83 5.13 -1.83
C PHE A 24 -6.14 5.42 -2.58
N GLN A 25 -6.17 6.45 -3.43
CA GLN A 25 -7.37 6.82 -4.19
C GLN A 25 -7.80 5.74 -5.18
N ILE A 26 -6.85 5.02 -5.78
CA ILE A 26 -7.15 3.88 -6.66
C ILE A 26 -7.80 2.76 -5.85
N LEU A 27 -7.25 2.42 -4.68
CA LEU A 27 -7.74 1.34 -3.83
C LEU A 27 -9.11 1.65 -3.22
N ASP A 28 -9.33 2.88 -2.76
CA ASP A 28 -10.61 3.38 -2.28
C ASP A 28 -11.72 3.19 -3.33
N LYS A 29 -11.46 3.64 -4.57
CA LYS A 29 -12.40 3.49 -5.68
C LYS A 29 -12.63 2.05 -6.10
N GLN A 30 -11.60 1.20 -6.06
CA GLN A 30 -11.68 -0.17 -6.54
C GLN A 30 -12.37 -1.11 -5.56
N TYR A 31 -12.17 -0.92 -4.26
CA TYR A 31 -12.58 -1.88 -3.24
C TYR A 31 -13.72 -1.41 -2.32
N THR A 32 -14.12 -0.13 -2.41
CA THR A 32 -15.20 0.47 -1.60
C THR A 32 -15.12 0.03 -0.13
N PRO A 33 -14.00 0.31 0.56
CA PRO A 33 -13.71 -0.28 1.85
C PRO A 33 -14.65 0.28 2.92
N THR A 34 -14.95 -0.53 3.93
CA THR A 34 -15.77 -0.09 5.07
C THR A 34 -15.00 0.81 6.03
N ASN A 35 -13.67 0.69 6.04
CA ASN A 35 -12.79 1.58 6.79
C ASN A 35 -11.46 1.75 6.05
N ILE A 36 -10.96 2.99 6.01
CA ILE A 36 -9.76 3.35 5.25
C ILE A 36 -8.86 4.21 6.11
N VAL A 37 -7.61 3.79 6.27
CA VAL A 37 -6.61 4.53 7.05
C VAL A 37 -5.45 4.90 6.14
N ASN A 38 -5.29 6.21 5.91
CA ASN A 38 -4.14 6.78 5.23
C ASN A 38 -3.09 7.20 6.27
N LEU A 39 -1.95 6.51 6.30
CA LEU A 39 -0.89 6.75 7.30
C LEU A 39 0.06 7.88 6.88
N GLY A 40 0.00 8.34 5.62
CA GLY A 40 0.98 9.26 5.03
C GLY A 40 0.75 10.76 5.30
N SER A 41 -0.44 11.18 5.72
CA SER A 41 -0.75 12.61 5.92
C SER A 41 -1.81 12.86 7.01
N ALA A 42 -1.31 13.03 8.24
CA ALA A 42 -1.90 13.65 9.44
C ALA A 42 -3.44 13.72 9.61
N SER A 43 -3.94 13.05 10.66
CA SER A 43 -4.45 13.66 11.91
C SER A 43 -5.59 12.81 12.50
N GLY A 44 -5.38 12.21 13.68
CA GLY A 44 -6.48 11.90 14.60
C GLY A 44 -7.05 10.47 14.68
N VAL A 45 -6.35 9.41 14.30
CA VAL A 45 -6.77 8.03 14.64
C VAL A 45 -5.70 7.33 15.47
N GLN A 46 -6.06 7.06 16.72
CA GLN A 46 -5.25 6.36 17.71
C GLN A 46 -4.96 4.92 17.23
N THR A 47 -3.71 4.61 16.91
CA THR A 47 -2.80 3.87 17.79
C THR A 47 -1.62 3.36 16.97
N THR A 48 -0.45 3.80 17.41
CA THR A 48 0.88 3.36 16.99
C THR A 48 1.06 1.86 17.22
N ARG A 49 1.55 1.11 16.22
CA ARG A 49 2.27 -0.14 16.45
C ARG A 49 3.32 -0.36 15.35
N TYR A 50 4.50 -0.78 15.78
CA TYR A 50 5.75 -0.87 15.01
C TYR A 50 5.60 -1.71 13.72
N GLY A 51 6.09 -1.17 12.58
CA GLY A 51 6.38 -1.94 11.36
C GLY A 51 5.40 -1.86 10.18
N THR A 52 4.40 -0.96 10.23
CA THR A 52 3.17 -0.88 9.40
C THR A 52 3.37 -0.75 7.87
N PRO A 53 2.50 -1.37 7.04
CA PRO A 53 2.42 -1.07 5.61
C PRO A 53 2.01 0.38 5.34
N ASP A 54 2.46 0.95 4.22
CA ASP A 54 2.18 2.34 3.86
C ASP A 54 0.66 2.67 3.80
N VAL A 55 -0.16 1.70 3.35
CA VAL A 55 -1.62 1.81 3.28
C VAL A 55 -2.26 0.48 3.69
N PHE A 56 -3.33 0.51 4.49
CA PHE A 56 -4.19 -0.65 4.71
C PHE A 56 -5.67 -0.28 4.61
N LEU A 57 -6.46 -1.19 4.06
CA LEU A 57 -7.90 -1.04 3.85
C LEU A 57 -8.63 -2.21 4.50
N GLN A 58 -9.70 -1.94 5.24
CA GLN A 58 -10.58 -2.98 5.74
C GLN A 58 -11.78 -3.13 4.79
N LEU A 59 -12.00 -4.36 4.36
CA LEU A 59 -13.12 -4.73 3.51
C LEU A 59 -14.38 -4.97 4.34
N SER A 60 -15.54 -4.92 3.68
CA SER A 60 -16.85 -5.15 4.32
C SER A 60 -17.00 -6.55 4.94
N ASN A 61 -16.24 -7.54 4.46
CA ASN A 61 -16.18 -8.89 5.01
C ASN A 61 -15.29 -9.02 6.26
N GLY A 62 -14.66 -7.92 6.72
CA GLY A 62 -13.75 -7.89 7.86
C GLY A 62 -12.31 -8.30 7.54
N ASN A 63 -12.01 -8.69 6.29
CA ASN A 63 -10.65 -8.93 5.83
C ASN A 63 -9.94 -7.63 5.47
N TYR A 64 -8.63 -7.72 5.22
CA TYR A 64 -7.78 -6.57 4.95
C TYR A 64 -7.06 -6.69 3.61
N ILE A 65 -6.86 -5.53 2.97
CA ILE A 65 -5.93 -5.33 1.86
C ILE A 65 -4.78 -4.49 2.36
N TYR A 66 -3.56 -4.96 2.14
CA TYR A 66 -2.34 -4.23 2.48
C TYR A 66 -1.72 -3.71 1.19
N ALA A 67 -1.22 -2.48 1.21
CA ALA A 67 -0.52 -1.89 0.09
C ALA A 67 0.80 -1.25 0.53
N GLU A 68 1.86 -1.62 -0.17
CA GLU A 68 3.20 -1.07 0.00
C GLU A 68 3.56 -0.25 -1.23
N VAL A 69 4.11 0.93 -0.99
CA VAL A 69 4.40 1.89 -2.06
C VAL A 69 5.90 2.14 -2.07
N THR A 70 6.51 2.16 -3.25
CA THR A 70 7.91 2.55 -3.35
C THR A 70 8.23 3.30 -4.63
N ILE A 71 8.94 4.41 -4.47
CA ILE A 71 9.58 5.11 -5.59
C ILE A 71 10.97 4.57 -5.93
N GLN A 72 11.46 3.56 -5.19
CA GLN A 72 12.75 2.93 -5.46
C GLN A 72 12.69 2.17 -6.79
N LYS A 73 13.74 2.31 -7.62
CA LYS A 73 13.79 1.72 -8.96
C LYS A 73 14.58 0.42 -9.04
N ASN A 74 15.47 0.17 -8.08
CA ASN A 74 16.41 -0.95 -8.08
C ASN A 74 16.13 -1.91 -6.91
N GLN A 75 16.54 -3.18 -7.02
CA GLN A 75 16.38 -4.18 -5.95
C GLN A 75 14.93 -4.38 -5.49
N LEU A 76 13.97 -4.18 -6.40
CA LEU A 76 12.55 -4.26 -6.11
C LEU A 76 12.13 -5.63 -5.60
N LEU A 77 12.66 -6.72 -6.18
CA LEU A 77 12.34 -8.08 -5.74
C LEU A 77 12.71 -8.34 -4.28
N ASP A 78 13.91 -7.94 -3.86
CA ASP A 78 14.35 -8.15 -2.48
C ASP A 78 13.53 -7.31 -1.50
N LYS A 79 13.14 -6.10 -1.93
CA LYS A 79 12.28 -5.22 -1.15
C LYS A 79 10.86 -5.80 -1.02
N ILE A 80 10.27 -6.25 -2.13
CA ILE A 80 8.96 -6.94 -2.14
C ILE A 80 8.99 -8.13 -1.19
N LYS A 81 10.00 -8.99 -1.27
CA LYS A 81 10.13 -10.16 -0.38
C LYS A 81 10.19 -9.74 1.09
N LYS A 82 11.04 -8.77 1.42
CA LYS A 82 11.18 -8.27 2.80
C LYS A 82 9.88 -7.66 3.32
N ASP A 83 9.21 -6.86 2.50
CA ASP A 83 8.00 -6.16 2.92
C ASP A 83 6.80 -7.14 3.01
N ILE A 84 6.74 -8.19 2.17
CA ILE A 84 5.79 -9.31 2.34
C ILE A 84 6.04 -10.07 3.65
N GLU A 85 7.28 -10.39 4.00
CA GLU A 85 7.58 -11.10 5.25
C GLU A 85 7.19 -10.25 6.47
N LYS A 86 7.51 -8.95 6.46
CA LYS A 86 7.03 -8.02 7.50
C LYS A 86 5.51 -7.96 7.55
N CYS A 87 4.85 -7.89 6.39
CA CYS A 87 3.39 -7.89 6.30
C CYS A 87 2.78 -9.13 6.97
N LYS A 88 3.36 -10.32 6.78
CA LYS A 88 2.90 -11.55 7.44
C LYS A 88 3.07 -11.50 8.95
N GLU A 89 4.19 -10.99 9.43
CA GLU A 89 4.46 -10.84 10.88
C GLU A 89 3.52 -9.83 11.52
N ASN A 90 3.28 -8.70 10.85
CA ASN A 90 2.36 -7.65 11.28
C ASN A 90 0.92 -8.13 11.28
N ALA A 91 0.49 -8.85 10.25
CA ALA A 91 -0.85 -9.44 10.16
C ALA A 91 -1.17 -10.32 11.37
N LYS A 92 -0.22 -11.15 11.81
CA LYS A 92 -0.38 -11.99 13.03
C LYS A 92 -0.58 -11.17 14.31
N THR A 93 -0.09 -9.93 14.32
CA THR A 93 -0.05 -9.06 15.50
C THR A 93 -1.19 -8.05 15.54
N LEU A 94 -1.73 -7.68 14.37
CA LEU A 94 -2.72 -6.62 14.16
C LEU A 94 -4.12 -7.13 13.84
N LEU A 95 -4.25 -8.34 13.31
CA LEU A 95 -5.55 -8.88 12.92
C LEU A 95 -6.24 -9.53 14.12
N ASP A 96 -7.55 -9.26 14.25
CA ASP A 96 -8.42 -10.06 15.10
C ASP A 96 -8.32 -11.54 14.69
N LYS A 97 -8.54 -12.46 15.64
CA LYS A 97 -8.39 -13.93 15.41
C LYS A 97 -9.16 -14.49 14.21
N ASN A 98 -10.13 -13.74 13.69
CA ASN A 98 -10.99 -14.12 12.57
C ASN A 98 -10.74 -13.32 11.28
N ALA A 99 -9.80 -12.38 11.28
CA ALA A 99 -9.49 -11.55 10.11
C ALA A 99 -8.28 -12.09 9.34
N ASN A 100 -8.33 -11.99 8.01
CA ASN A 100 -7.24 -12.41 7.13
C ASN A 100 -6.79 -11.26 6.22
N VAL A 101 -5.53 -11.32 5.77
CA VAL A 101 -5.07 -10.49 4.65
C VAL A 101 -5.50 -11.19 3.36
N GLU A 102 -6.45 -10.60 2.65
CA GLU A 102 -6.98 -11.17 1.40
C GLU A 102 -6.02 -10.89 0.23
N LYS A 103 -5.40 -9.70 0.22
CA LYS A 103 -4.47 -9.26 -0.83
C LYS A 103 -3.36 -8.38 -0.28
N VAL A 104 -2.16 -8.54 -0.86
CA VAL A 104 -1.04 -7.62 -0.71
C VAL A 104 -0.76 -7.00 -2.07
N ILE A 105 -0.79 -5.67 -2.14
CA ILE A 105 -0.58 -4.89 -3.35
C ILE A 105 0.76 -4.19 -3.22
N PHE A 106 1.60 -4.33 -4.23
CA PHE A 106 2.89 -3.63 -4.29
C PHE A 106 2.87 -2.63 -5.44
N ALA A 107 2.98 -1.35 -5.12
CA ALA A 107 3.00 -0.28 -6.10
C ALA A 107 4.41 0.29 -6.24
N CYS A 108 4.99 0.16 -7.43
CA CYS A 108 6.34 0.65 -7.72
C CYS A 108 6.43 1.35 -9.06
N VAL A 109 7.37 2.31 -9.15
CA VAL A 109 7.68 3.04 -10.39
C VAL A 109 8.83 2.42 -11.18
N GLY A 110 9.54 1.45 -10.59
CA GLY A 110 10.61 0.70 -11.27
C GLY A 110 10.09 -0.58 -11.92
N LYS A 111 10.93 -1.16 -12.79
CA LYS A 111 10.65 -2.46 -13.40
C LYS A 111 11.08 -3.58 -12.46
N ILE A 112 10.21 -4.57 -12.32
CA ILE A 112 10.55 -5.83 -11.66
C ILE A 112 11.20 -6.69 -12.74
N GLU A 113 12.52 -6.89 -12.64
CA GLU A 113 13.31 -7.77 -13.51
C GLU A 113 13.28 -9.22 -13.03
#